data_AF-A0A554NGI9-F1
#
_entry.id   AF-A0A554NGI9-F1
#
_cell.length_a   1.000
_cell.length_b   1.000
_cell.length_c   1.000
_cell.angle_alpha   90.00
_cell.angle_beta   90.00
_cell.angle_gamma   90.00
#
_symmetry.space_group_name_H-M   'P 1'
#
loop_
_entity.id
_entity.type
_entity.pdbx_description
1 polymer ?
#
loop_
_entity_poly.entity_id
_entity_poly.type
_entity_poly.pdbx_seq_one_letter_code
_entity_poly.pdbx_strand_id
1 'polypeptide(L)'
;MYDPQVYGLLGAVLLLHLGTLAYVYLRRSRSVERAGDTDTAADAADVTADRRVDTGPSGSEEGAIVCSQCGARNEPNYRFCRICVADLPGRATSVDPAGFSNAA
;
A
#
# COMPACT_ATOMS: atom_id res chain seq x y z
N MET A 1 -21.96 -37.42 -7.03
CA MET A 1 -20.64 -37.61 -7.64
C MET A 1 -20.38 -36.35 -8.45
N TYR A 2 -19.48 -35.47 -8.01
CA TYR A 2 -19.27 -34.18 -8.67
C TYR A 2 -18.64 -34.37 -10.05
N ASP A 3 -19.07 -33.57 -11.01
CA ASP A 3 -18.64 -33.63 -12.40
C ASP A 3 -17.16 -33.19 -12.52
N PRO A 4 -16.30 -33.89 -13.30
CA PRO A 4 -14.91 -33.49 -13.52
C PRO A 4 -14.77 -32.05 -14.04
N GLN A 5 -15.77 -31.53 -14.77
CA GLN A 5 -15.78 -30.15 -15.23
C GLN A 5 -15.87 -29.14 -14.07
N VAL A 6 -16.66 -29.46 -13.04
CA VAL A 6 -16.85 -28.60 -11.86
C VAL A 6 -15.55 -28.51 -11.06
N TYR A 7 -14.83 -29.62 -10.90
CA TYR A 7 -13.52 -29.61 -10.25
C TYR A 7 -12.47 -28.85 -11.05
N GLY A 8 -12.50 -28.96 -12.38
CA GLY A 8 -11.63 -28.18 -13.27
C GLY A 8 -11.85 -26.67 -13.11
N LEU A 9 -13.11 -26.23 -13.12
CA LEU A 9 -13.47 -24.82 -12.90
C LEU A 9 -13.07 -24.33 -11.51
N LEU A 10 -13.35 -25.12 -10.47
CA LEU A 10 -12.99 -24.78 -9.09
C LEU A 10 -11.47 -24.65 -8.94
N GLY A 11 -10.72 -25.60 -9.51
CA GLY A 11 -9.26 -25.56 -9.53
C GLY A 11 -8.71 -24.34 -10.27
N ALA A 12 -9.28 -23.99 -11.41
CA ALA A 12 -8.87 -22.80 -12.17
C ALA A 12 -9.09 -21.50 -11.39
N VAL A 13 -10.26 -21.36 -10.73
CA VAL A 13 -10.56 -20.20 -9.88
C VAL A 13 -9.61 -20.13 -8.69
N LEU A 14 -9.34 -21.27 -8.04
CA LEU A 14 -8.40 -21.35 -6.93
C LEU A 14 -6.98 -20.94 -7.36
N LEU A 15 -6.50 -21.47 -8.48
CA LEU A 15 -5.17 -21.15 -9.02
C LEU A 15 -5.07 -19.68 -9.43
N LEU A 16 -6.12 -19.12 -10.05
CA LEU A 16 -6.18 -17.71 -10.38
C LEU A 16 -6.09 -16.85 -9.11
N HIS A 17 -6.84 -17.19 -8.07
CA HIS A 17 -6.83 -16.45 -6.80
C HIS A 17 -5.46 -16.51 -6.12
N LEU A 18 -4.88 -17.72 -5.99
CA LEU A 18 -3.53 -17.90 -5.46
C LEU A 18 -2.48 -17.17 -6.30
N GLY A 19 -2.62 -17.16 -7.62
CA GLY A 19 -1.76 -16.42 -8.53
C GLY A 19 -1.84 -14.91 -8.31
N THR A 20 -3.05 -14.35 -8.12
CA THR A 20 -3.21 -12.91 -7.81
C THR A 20 -2.58 -12.53 -6.47
N LEU A 21 -2.76 -13.36 -5.45
CA LEU A 21 -2.13 -13.16 -4.14
C LEU A 21 -0.60 -13.25 -4.23
N ALA A 22 -0.09 -14.26 -4.93
CA ALA A 22 1.35 -14.43 -5.15
C ALA A 22 1.95 -13.27 -5.96
N TYR A 23 1.23 -12.79 -6.98
CA TYR A 23 1.67 -11.65 -7.80
C TYR A 23 1.78 -10.36 -6.96
N VAL A 24 0.78 -10.06 -6.13
CA VAL A 24 0.81 -8.89 -5.25
C VAL A 24 1.93 -9.02 -4.21
N TYR A 25 2.12 -10.23 -3.65
CA TYR A 25 3.18 -10.52 -2.71
C TYR A 25 4.58 -10.30 -3.32
N LEU A 26 4.83 -10.85 -4.51
CA LEU A 26 6.10 -10.70 -5.23
C LEU A 26 6.36 -9.28 -5.70
N ARG A 27 5.31 -8.56 -6.12
CA ARG A 27 5.42 -7.15 -6.49
C ARG A 27 5.86 -6.31 -5.29
N ARG A 28 5.36 -6.64 -4.09
CA ARG A 28 5.77 -5.99 -2.86
C ARG A 28 7.20 -6.36 -2.45
N SER A 29 7.60 -7.64 -2.53
CA SER A 29 8.96 -8.05 -2.13
C SER A 29 10.03 -7.30 -2.91
N ARG A 30 9.83 -7.15 -4.23
CA ARG A 30 10.72 -6.37 -5.11
C ARG A 30 10.84 -4.90 -4.71
N SER A 31 9.80 -4.30 -4.12
CA SER A 31 9.84 -2.92 -3.63
C SER A 31 10.57 -2.76 -2.30
N VAL A 32 10.53 -3.80 -1.44
CA VAL A 32 11.26 -3.84 -0.17
C VAL A 32 12.75 -4.05 -0.43
N GLU A 33 13.11 -4.93 -1.36
CA GLU A 33 14.50 -5.14 -1.78
C GLU A 33 15.10 -3.86 -2.40
N ARG A 34 14.32 -3.12 -3.22
CA ARG A 34 14.77 -1.85 -3.81
C ARG A 34 14.90 -0.70 -2.80
N ALA A 35 14.23 -0.79 -1.65
CA ALA A 35 14.34 0.19 -0.56
C ALA A 35 15.52 -0.11 0.39
N GLY A 36 16.13 -1.30 0.29
CA GLY A 36 17.30 -1.70 1.10
C GLY A 36 18.65 -1.49 0.42
N ASP A 37 18.69 -0.99 -0.83
CA ASP A 37 19.90 -0.86 -1.64
C ASP A 37 20.33 0.61 -1.80
N THR A 38 20.22 1.41 -0.73
CA THR A 38 20.70 2.81 -0.69
C THR A 38 21.97 3.01 0.13
N ASP A 39 22.67 1.94 0.49
CA ASP A 39 23.96 2.03 1.18
C ASP A 39 25.03 1.23 0.44
N THR A 40 25.48 1.69 -0.73
CA THR A 40 26.90 1.60 -1.16
C THR A 40 27.20 2.58 -2.30
N ALA A 41 27.98 3.60 -1.93
CA ALA A 41 29.01 4.32 -2.69
C ALA A 41 28.61 5.19 -3.90
N ALA A 42 28.75 6.51 -3.63
CA ALA A 42 29.36 7.47 -4.54
C ALA A 42 30.50 6.87 -5.38
N ASP A 43 30.38 6.94 -6.71
CA ASP A 43 31.38 7.56 -7.59
C ASP A 43 31.02 7.31 -9.06
N ALA A 44 30.49 8.34 -9.72
CA ALA A 44 30.93 8.81 -11.03
C ALA A 44 30.05 10.02 -11.41
N ALA A 45 30.63 11.20 -11.23
CA ALA A 45 30.13 12.43 -11.79
C ALA A 45 30.02 12.34 -13.33
N ASP A 46 29.23 13.26 -13.88
CA ASP A 46 29.18 13.68 -15.29
C ASP A 46 28.02 13.12 -16.12
N VAL A 47 26.87 13.79 -16.08
CA VAL A 47 26.25 14.37 -17.29
C VAL A 47 25.52 15.66 -16.89
N THR A 48 25.78 16.68 -17.68
CA THR A 48 25.39 18.08 -17.56
C THR A 48 23.89 18.34 -17.79
N ALA A 49 23.44 19.40 -17.11
CA ALA A 49 22.54 20.45 -17.57
C ALA A 49 21.20 20.11 -18.27
N ASP A 50 20.18 20.77 -17.73
CA ASP A 50 19.05 21.35 -18.46
C ASP A 50 17.80 20.49 -18.68
N ARG A 51 16.98 20.42 -17.63
CA ARG A 51 15.54 20.60 -17.81
C ARG A 51 14.90 21.14 -16.53
N ARG A 52 14.76 22.47 -16.45
CA ARG A 52 13.71 23.06 -15.60
C ARG A 52 12.37 22.65 -16.20
N VAL A 53 11.79 21.57 -15.69
CA VAL A 53 10.36 21.32 -15.82
C VAL A 53 9.74 21.89 -14.55
N ASP A 54 9.27 23.12 -14.65
CA ASP A 54 8.24 23.66 -13.77
C ASP A 54 6.98 22.79 -13.92
N THR A 55 6.91 21.72 -13.12
CA THR A 55 5.64 21.08 -12.80
C THR A 55 5.28 21.61 -11.43
N GLY A 56 4.36 22.59 -11.40
CA GLY A 56 3.81 23.11 -10.14
C GLY A 56 3.27 21.99 -9.26
N PRO A 57 3.14 22.22 -7.94
CA PRO A 57 2.83 21.17 -6.97
C PRO A 57 1.52 20.48 -7.33
N SER A 58 1.64 19.31 -7.96
CA SER A 58 0.60 18.31 -8.06
C SER A 58 0.13 18.00 -6.66
N GLY A 59 -1.20 18.06 -6.46
CA GLY A 59 -1.85 18.10 -5.17
C GLY A 59 -1.21 17.24 -4.07
N SER A 60 -0.82 17.92 -3.00
CA SER A 60 -0.71 17.42 -1.62
C SER A 60 0.07 16.11 -1.44
N GLU A 61 1.39 16.18 -1.61
CA GLU A 61 2.32 15.16 -1.12
C GLU A 61 2.60 15.28 0.40
N GLU A 62 2.15 16.34 1.07
CA GLU A 62 2.13 16.40 2.54
C GLU A 62 1.05 15.50 3.14
N GLY A 63 1.45 14.29 3.55
CA GLY A 63 0.63 13.44 4.45
C GLY A 63 0.25 12.07 3.91
N ALA A 64 0.83 11.60 2.81
CA ALA A 64 0.55 10.24 2.34
C ALA A 64 0.96 9.19 3.40
N ILE A 65 -0.01 8.36 3.82
CA ILE A 65 0.21 7.26 4.78
C ILE A 65 0.54 6.00 4.01
N VAL A 66 1.70 5.39 4.33
CA VAL A 66 2.09 4.10 3.77
C VAL A 66 1.45 2.99 4.60
N CYS A 67 0.69 2.12 3.94
CA CYS A 67 0.06 0.97 4.59
C CYS A 67 1.12 0.01 5.12
N SER A 68 1.11 -0.27 6.43
CA SER A 68 1.98 -1.30 7.04
C SER A 68 1.68 -2.71 6.50
N GLN A 69 0.42 -2.98 6.12
CA GLN A 69 -0.01 -4.31 5.67
C GLN A 69 0.30 -4.61 4.22
N CYS A 70 0.36 -3.63 3.30
CA CYS A 70 0.65 -3.90 1.88
C CYS A 70 1.62 -2.91 1.21
N GLY A 71 2.08 -1.87 1.90
CA GLY A 71 3.03 -0.87 1.39
C GLY A 71 2.43 0.16 0.43
N ALA A 72 1.11 0.13 0.18
CA ALA A 72 0.47 1.12 -0.67
C ALA A 72 0.55 2.51 -0.03
N ARG A 73 0.86 3.53 -0.83
CA ARG A 73 0.62 4.94 -0.44
C ARG A 73 -0.87 5.22 -0.55
N ASN A 74 -1.43 5.75 0.54
CA ASN A 74 -2.81 6.19 0.67
C ASN A 74 -2.82 7.66 1.07
N GLU A 75 -3.88 8.37 0.72
CA GLU A 75 -4.11 9.73 1.21
C GLU A 75 -4.44 9.68 2.72
N PRO A 76 -4.10 10.72 3.51
CA PRO A 76 -4.23 10.70 4.98
C PRO A 76 -5.68 10.58 5.48
N ASN A 77 -6.65 10.90 4.63
CA ASN A 77 -8.08 10.81 4.94
C ASN A 77 -8.64 9.38 4.81
N TYR A 78 -7.86 8.41 4.30
CA TYR A 78 -8.30 7.02 4.23
C TYR A 78 -8.27 6.35 5.59
N ARG A 79 -9.41 5.79 5.98
CA ARG A 79 -9.51 4.90 7.14
C ARG A 79 -8.88 3.53 6.88
N PHE A 80 -9.08 3.01 5.67
CA PHE A 80 -8.60 1.70 5.26
C PHE A 80 -7.71 1.85 4.03
N CYS A 81 -6.73 0.95 3.90
CA CYS A 81 -5.89 0.88 2.73
C CYS A 81 -6.73 0.59 1.48
N ARG A 82 -6.56 1.42 0.43
CA ARG A 82 -7.28 1.29 -0.84
C ARG A 82 -6.96 0.01 -1.63
N ILE A 83 -5.95 -0.75 -1.20
CA ILE A 83 -5.49 -1.98 -1.88
C ILE A 83 -5.84 -3.23 -1.09
N CYS A 84 -5.49 -3.29 0.20
CA CYS A 84 -5.67 -4.49 1.02
C CYS A 84 -6.73 -4.36 2.11
N VAL A 85 -7.39 -3.20 2.22
CA VAL A 85 -8.48 -2.93 3.18
C VAL A 85 -8.06 -2.99 4.65
N ALA A 86 -6.76 -3.11 4.94
CA ALA A 86 -6.25 -3.00 6.31
C ALA A 86 -6.43 -1.60 6.89
N ASP A 87 -6.65 -1.52 8.20
CA ASP A 87 -6.78 -0.24 8.92
C ASP A 87 -5.47 0.57 8.82
N LEU A 88 -5.60 1.88 8.60
CA LEU A 88 -4.46 2.80 8.50
C LEU A 88 -4.31 3.59 9.81
N PRO A 89 -3.06 3.81 10.26
CA PRO A 89 -2.80 4.62 11.46
C PRO A 89 -3.06 6.10 11.14
N GLY A 90 -4.32 6.53 11.21
CA GLY A 90 -4.71 7.90 10.85
C GLY A 90 -5.91 8.45 11.61
N ARG A 91 -6.65 7.59 12.33
CA ARG A 91 -7.71 8.05 13.23
C ARG A 91 -7.41 7.56 14.65
N ALA A 92 -6.64 8.35 15.39
CA ALA A 92 -6.85 8.38 16.83
C ALA A 92 -8.32 8.74 17.02
N THR A 93 -9.12 7.75 17.38
CA THR A 93 -10.46 7.98 17.88
C THR A 93 -10.29 8.89 19.10
N SER A 94 -10.52 10.19 18.94
CA SER A 94 -10.90 11.04 20.05
C SER A 94 -12.30 10.60 20.50
N VAL A 95 -12.38 9.42 21.11
CA VAL A 95 -13.42 9.17 22.09
C VAL A 95 -12.96 9.98 23.29
N ASP A 96 -13.54 11.17 23.43
CA ASP A 96 -13.44 11.93 24.66
C ASP A 96 -14.09 11.09 25.77
N PRO A 97 -13.35 10.63 26.81
CA PRO A 97 -13.93 9.80 27.86
C PRO A 97 -14.83 10.58 28.84
N ALA A 98 -15.11 11.86 28.59
CA ALA A 98 -15.86 12.75 29.49
C ALA A 98 -17.38 12.83 29.23
N GLY A 99 -17.99 11.87 28.52
CA GLY A 99 -19.35 12.00 27.98
C GLY A 99 -20.50 11.32 28.74
N PHE A 100 -20.30 10.67 29.88
CA PHE A 100 -21.40 10.04 30.64
C PHE A 100 -21.27 10.27 32.15
N SER A 101 -21.40 11.52 32.59
CA SER A 101 -21.82 11.82 33.97
C SER A 101 -23.35 11.94 33.99
N ASN A 102 -24.03 10.83 34.27
CA ASN A 102 -25.44 10.88 34.66
C ASN A 102 -25.48 11.02 36.19
N ALA A 103 -25.63 12.26 36.64
CA ALA A 103 -26.14 12.57 37.96
C ALA A 103 -27.64 12.86 37.82
N ALA A 104 -28.48 11.94 38.30
CA ALA A 104 -29.85 12.16 38.75
C ALA A 104 -30.31 10.96 39.58
#